data_AF-A0A9P5WW48-F1
#
_entry.id   AF-A0A9P5WW48-F1
#
_cell.length_a   1.000
_cell.length_b   1.000
_cell.length_c   1.000
_cell.angle_alpha   90.00
_cell.angle_beta   90.00
_cell.angle_gamma   90.00
#
_symmetry.space_group_name_H-M   'P 1'
#
loop_
_entity.id
_entity.type
_entity.pdbx_description
1 polymer ?
#
loop_
_entity_poly.entity_id
_entity_poly.type
_entity_poly.pdbx_seq_one_letter_code
_entity_poly.pdbx_strand_id
1 'polypeptide(L)' 'WKAQVNQCTHSGIPITKTNFLQYYASACNKAFKSSTIVSAFSKTGIYPLNASAIPASAFEPAKLTITQASMPIPASIP' A
#
# COMPACT_ATOMS: atom_id res chain seq x y z
N TRP A 1 -7.20 -9.21 -12.96
CA TRP A 1 -8.53 -9.78 -12.67
C TRP A 1 -9.54 -9.59 -13.82
N LYS A 2 -9.94 -8.35 -14.16
CA LYS A 2 -10.94 -8.06 -15.23
C LYS A 2 -10.72 -8.83 -16.54
N ALA A 3 -9.48 -8.88 -17.05
CA ALA A 3 -9.18 -9.62 -18.28
C ALA A 3 -9.48 -11.13 -18.18
N GLN A 4 -9.20 -11.75 -17.03
CA GLN A 4 -9.49 -13.17 -16.78
C GLN A 4 -11.00 -13.42 -16.71
N VAL A 5 -11.74 -12.54 -16.03
CA VAL A 5 -13.22 -12.62 -15.96
C VAL A 5 -13.82 -12.48 -17.35
N ASN A 6 -13.40 -11.47 -18.12
CA ASN A 6 -13.88 -11.28 -19.49
C ASN A 6 -13.62 -12.49 -20.38
N GLN A 7 -12.44 -13.12 -20.25
CA GLN A 7 -12.11 -14.34 -20.99
C GLN A 7 -13.03 -15.50 -20.62
N CYS A 8 -13.26 -15.73 -19.32
CA CYS A 8 -14.19 -16.75 -18.83
C CYS A 8 -15.62 -16.49 -19.33
N THR A 9 -16.09 -15.25 -19.26
CA THR A 9 -17.40 -14.84 -19.78
C THR A 9 -17.52 -15.11 -21.28
N HIS A 10 -16.52 -14.74 -22.07
CA HIS A 10 -16.52 -14.99 -23.53
C HIS A 10 -16.50 -16.48 -23.88
N SER A 11 -15.88 -17.29 -23.02
CA SER A 11 -15.79 -18.75 -23.18
C SER A 11 -16.99 -19.49 -22.60
N GLY A 12 -17.97 -18.79 -22.02
CA GLY A 12 -19.12 -19.41 -21.34
C GLY A 12 -18.76 -20.19 -20.07
N ILE A 13 -17.59 -19.95 -19.48
CA ILE A 13 -17.12 -20.67 -18.29
C ILE A 13 -17.51 -19.87 -17.04
N PRO A 14 -18.44 -20.37 -16.20
CA PRO A 14 -18.79 -19.70 -14.96
C PRO A 14 -17.64 -19.82 -13.94
N ILE A 15 -17.33 -18.72 -13.27
CA ILE A 15 -16.39 -18.72 -12.13
C ILE A 15 -17.17 -19.15 -10.89
N THR A 16 -16.77 -20.27 -10.30
CA THR A 16 -17.40 -20.89 -9.13
C THR A 16 -16.38 -21.03 -8.00
N LYS A 17 -16.81 -21.45 -6.81
CA LYS A 17 -15.91 -21.67 -5.66
C LYS A 17 -14.77 -22.65 -5.96
N THR A 18 -15.00 -23.63 -6.82
CA THR A 18 -14.01 -24.67 -7.12
C THR A 18 -12.92 -24.21 -8.08
N ASN A 19 -13.22 -23.28 -8.99
CA ASN A 19 -12.25 -22.79 -9.99
C ASN A 19 -11.72 -21.36 -9.72
N PHE A 20 -12.32 -20.64 -8.77
CA PHE A 20 -11.97 -19.26 -8.44
C PHE A 20 -10.48 -19.10 -8.13
N LEU A 21 -9.94 -19.92 -7.23
CA LEU A 21 -8.54 -19.79 -6.79
C LEU A 21 -7.57 -19.97 -7.95
N GLN A 22 -7.85 -20.90 -8.86
CA GLN A 22 -7.01 -21.13 -10.04
C GLN A 22 -6.99 -19.92 -10.96
N TYR A 23 -8.15 -19.36 -11.29
CA TYR A 23 -8.24 -18.19 -12.16
C TYR A 23 -7.69 -16.92 -11.51
N TYR A 24 -7.93 -16.75 -10.21
CA TYR A 24 -7.41 -15.62 -9.46
C TYR A 24 -5.88 -15.68 -9.35
N ALA A 25 -5.32 -16.84 -8.99
CA ALA A 25 -3.86 -17.04 -8.93
C ALA A 25 -3.20 -16.78 -10.29
N SER A 26 -3.78 -17.29 -11.38
CA SER A 26 -3.30 -17.02 -12.74
C SER A 26 -3.33 -15.51 -13.07
N ALA A 27 -4.41 -14.82 -12.70
CA ALA A 27 -4.53 -13.38 -12.88
C ALA A 27 -3.49 -12.59 -12.06
N CYS A 28 -3.21 -13.02 -10.83
CA CYS A 28 -2.17 -12.42 -9.99
C CYS A 28 -0.77 -12.66 -10.58
N ASN A 29 -0.44 -13.89 -10.99
CA ASN A 29 0.85 -14.19 -11.62
C ASN A 29 1.11 -13.33 -12.87
N LYS A 30 0.08 -13.10 -13.69
CA LYS A 30 0.18 -12.19 -14.85
C LYS A 30 0.40 -10.72 -14.45
N ALA A 31 -0.15 -10.29 -13.32
CA ALA A 31 -0.02 -8.93 -12.81
C ALA A 31 1.26 -8.71 -11.97
N PHE A 32 1.90 -9.78 -11.50
CA PHE A 32 3.09 -9.73 -10.67
C PHE A 32 4.35 -9.46 -11.49
N LYS A 33 4.42 -8.26 -12.07
CA LYS A 33 5.52 -7.78 -12.89
C LYS A 33 6.20 -6.61 -12.20
N SER A 34 7.52 -6.50 -12.35
CA SER A 34 8.30 -5.37 -11.82
C SER A 34 7.72 -4.02 -12.23
N SER A 35 7.34 -3.86 -13.50
CA SER A 35 6.71 -2.63 -13.99
C SER A 35 5.38 -2.28 -13.31
N THR A 36 4.57 -3.30 -12.99
CA THR A 36 3.31 -3.12 -12.25
C THR A 36 3.58 -2.74 -10.80
N ILE A 37 4.58 -3.37 -10.17
CA ILE A 37 5.01 -3.05 -8.80
C ILE A 37 5.52 -1.60 -8.72
N VAL A 38 6.42 -1.20 -9.61
CA VAL A 38 6.95 0.18 -9.70
C VAL A 38 5.82 1.18 -9.95
N SER A 39 4.90 0.89 -10.87
CA SER A 39 3.75 1.77 -11.13
C SER A 39 2.82 1.88 -9.90
N ALA A 40 2.62 0.79 -9.16
CA ALA A 40 1.82 0.80 -7.94
C ALA A 40 2.46 1.69 -6.86
N PHE A 41 3.77 1.59 -6.64
CA PHE A 41 4.49 2.48 -5.72
C PHE A 41 4.41 3.94 -6.18
N SER A 42 4.59 4.20 -7.48
CA SER A 42 4.48 5.55 -8.05
C SER A 42 3.11 6.18 -7.82
N LYS A 43 2.03 5.41 -7.87
CA LYS A 43 0.64 5.91 -7.72
C LYS A 43 0.19 6.01 -6.26
N THR A 44 0.69 5.12 -5.40
CA THR A 44 0.26 5.03 -3.99
C THR A 44 1.12 5.87 -3.05
N GLY A 45 2.35 6.20 -3.45
CA GLY A 45 3.25 7.01 -2.63
C GLY A 45 3.80 6.30 -1.38
N ILE A 46 3.54 5.00 -1.22
CA ILE A 46 3.89 4.22 -0.02
C ILE A 46 5.42 3.97 0.09
N TYR A 47 6.14 4.09 -1.01
CA TYR A 47 7.61 4.05 -1.03
C TYR A 47 8.10 5.11 -2.00
N PRO A 48 9.14 5.90 -1.66
CA PRO A 48 9.68 6.86 -2.60
C PRO A 48 10.25 6.09 -3.80
N LEU A 49 9.63 6.26 -4.97
CA LEU A 49 10.17 5.76 -6.23
C LEU A 49 11.59 6.30 -6.49
N ASN A 50 11.86 7.47 -5.92
CA ASN A 50 13.15 8.15 -5.89
C ASN A 50 13.58 8.30 -4.43
N ALA A 51 14.58 7.54 -3.99
CA ALA A 51 15.12 7.62 -2.62
C ALA A 51 15.55 9.03 -2.22
N SER A 52 15.94 9.88 -3.20
CA SER A 52 16.30 11.29 -2.99
C SER A 52 15.10 12.22 -2.77
N ALA A 53 13.86 11.72 -2.87
CA ALA A 53 12.66 12.51 -2.63
C ALA A 53 12.46 12.84 -1.14
N ILE A 54 13.03 12.04 -0.25
CA ILE A 54 13.01 12.32 1.19
C ILE A 54 14.28 13.11 1.51
N PRO A 55 14.18 14.40 1.86
CA PRO A 55 15.36 15.19 2.20
C PRO A 55 16.01 14.64 3.48
N ALA A 56 17.32 14.78 3.60
CA ALA A 56 18.06 14.32 4.79
C ALA A 56 17.48 14.88 6.10
N SER A 57 16.94 16.10 6.06
CA SER A 57 16.27 16.75 7.19
C SER A 57 15.02 16.03 7.68
N ALA A 58 14.32 15.27 6.82
CA ALA A 58 13.15 14.49 7.23
C ALA A 58 13.52 13.23 8.04
N PHE A 59 14.81 12.85 8.06
CA PHE A 59 15.34 11.82 8.93
C PHE A 59 15.91 12.37 10.24
N GLU A 60 15.87 13.69 10.45
CA GLU A 60 16.30 14.27 11.72
C GLU A 60 15.36 13.81 12.85
N PRO A 61 15.90 13.65 14.07
CA PRO A 61 15.08 13.39 15.24
C PRO A 61 13.96 14.42 15.36
N ALA A 62 12.76 13.96 15.73
CA ALA A 62 11.62 14.84 15.92
C ALA A 62 12.00 15.97 16.90
N LYS A 63 11.82 17.22 16.46
CA LYS A 63 12.10 18.37 17.31
C LYS A 63 11.17 18.32 18.50
N LEU A 64 11.74 18.29 19.71
CA LEU A 64 10.99 18.43 20.95
C LEU A 64 10.41 19.84 21.03
N THR A 65 9.22 20.02 20.45
CA THR A 65 8.44 21.27 20.53
C THR A 65 7.68 21.40 21.84
N ILE A 66 7.58 20.31 22.60
CA ILE A 66 6.88 20.25 23.88
C ILE A 66 7.88 20.56 24.99
N THR A 67 7.79 21.77 25.56
CA THR A 67 8.55 22.18 26.75
C THR A 67 7.72 22.11 28.03
N GLN A 68 6.42 21.82 27.91
CA GLN A 68 5.48 21.74 29.02
C GLN A 68 4.69 20.44 28.91
N ALA A 69 4.56 19.73 30.03
CA ALA A 69 3.78 18.51 30.06
C ALA A 69 2.30 18.84 29.75
N SER A 70 1.70 18.14 28.79
CA SER A 70 0.25 18.18 28.57
C SER A 70 -0.42 17.29 29.63
N MET A 71 -0.40 17.75 30.89
CA MET A 71 -1.14 17.07 31.95
C MET A 71 -2.52 17.71 32.09
N PRO A 72 -3.60 16.91 32.13
CA PRO A 72 -4.95 17.43 32.27
C PRO A 72 -5.21 18.07 33.64
N ILE A 73 -4.32 17.85 34.61
CA ILE A 73 -4.36 18.46 35.94
C ILE A 73 -3.00 19.10 36.26
N PRO A 74 -2.96 20.30 36.88
CA PRO A 74 -1.71 20.94 37.28
C PRO A 74 -1.01 20.15 38.40
N ALA A 75 0.32 20.03 38.32
CA ALA A 75 1.15 19.54 39.42
C ALA A 75 1.38 20.66 40.44
N SER A 76 0.34 21.01 41.20
CA SER A 76 0.50 21.83 42.40
C SER A 76 0.32 20.92 43.62
N ILE A 77 1.36 20.86 44.45
CA ILE A 77 1.34 20.25 45.78
C ILE A 77 1.41 21.43 46.77
N PRO A 78 0.60 21.46 47.85
CA PRO A 78 0.62 22.53 48.85
C PRO A 78 1.96 22.67 49.60
#